data_AF-A0A0F3GIQ1-F1
#
_entry.id   AF-A0A0F3GIQ1-F1
#
_cell.length_a   1.000
_cell.length_b   1.000
_cell.length_c   1.000
_cell.angle_alpha   90.00
_cell.angle_beta   90.00
_cell.angle_gamma   90.00
#
_symmetry.space_group_name_H-M   'P 1'
#
loop_
_entity.id
_entity.type
_entity.pdbx_description
1 polymer ?
#
loop_
_entity_poly.entity_id
_entity_poly.type
_entity_poly.pdbx_seq_one_letter_code
_entity_poly.pdbx_strand_id
1 'polypeptide(L)' 'MGLEVNIGNRTMVTDCIIGPPLCEPLLGQIALEELDLIIDAQRKTLGPRPESPNLPLLNLR' A
#
# COMPACT_ATOMS: atom_id res chain seq x y z
N MET A 1 -2.93 6.01 17.15
CA MET A 1 -2.15 7.12 16.57
C MET A 1 -1.15 6.43 15.66
N GLY A 2 -1.39 6.43 14.35
CA GLY A 2 -0.62 5.64 13.38
C GLY A 2 0.01 6.53 12.31
N LEU A 3 0.79 5.91 11.42
CA LEU A 3 1.38 6.55 10.25
C LEU A 3 0.36 6.58 9.11
N GLU A 4 0.06 7.77 8.59
CA GLU A 4 -0.71 7.91 7.36
C GLU A 4 0.17 7.61 6.14
N VAL A 5 -0.29 6.72 5.26
CA VAL A 5 0.42 6.30 4.05
C VAL A 5 -0.48 6.55 2.84
N ASN A 6 0.06 7.26 1.85
CA ASN A 6 -0.62 7.63 0.62
C ASN A 6 0.16 7.09 -0.59
N ILE A 7 -0.47 6.21 -1.38
CA ILE A 7 0.15 5.59 -2.57
C ILE A 7 -0.86 5.60 -3.72
N GLY A 8 -0.53 6.29 -4.81
CA GLY A 8 -1.45 6.44 -5.94
C GLY A 8 -2.75 7.12 -5.51
N ASN A 9 -3.88 6.45 -5.69
CA ASN A 9 -5.22 6.90 -5.27
C ASN A 9 -5.72 6.18 -4.00
N ARG A 10 -4.82 5.57 -3.22
CA ARG A 10 -5.15 4.79 -2.01
C ARG A 10 -4.48 5.41 -0.78
N THR A 11 -5.21 5.37 0.33
CA THR A 11 -4.79 5.93 1.62
C THR A 11 -5.09 4.93 2.73
N MET A 12 -4.19 4.82 3.70
CA MET A 12 -4.42 4.07 4.93
C MET A 12 -3.74 4.73 6.13
N VAL A 13 -4.12 4.32 7.33
CA VAL A 13 -3.40 4.61 8.58
C VAL A 13 -2.92 3.28 9.15
N THR A 14 -1.61 3.12 9.35
CA THR A 14 -1.00 1.85 9.78
C THR A 14 0.10 2.06 10.82
N ASP A 15 0.60 0.97 11.40
CA ASP A 15 1.80 0.98 12.25
C ASP A 15 3.05 0.65 11.42
N CYS A 16 4.22 1.10 11.86
CA CYS A 16 5.48 0.82 11.17
C CYS A 16 6.65 0.58 12.12
N ILE A 17 7.71 -0.02 11.59
CA ILE A 17 9.00 -0.14 12.27
C ILE A 17 9.87 1.02 11.82
N ILE A 18 10.37 1.82 12.78
CA ILE A 18 11.27 2.94 12.50
C ILE A 18 12.67 2.40 12.23
N GLY A 19 13.16 2.61 11.01
CA GLY A 19 14.53 2.30 10.62
C GLY A 19 15.54 3.40 11.00
N PRO A 20 16.83 3.20 10.67
CA PRO A 20 17.86 4.22 10.83
C PRO A 20 17.51 5.53 10.10
N PRO A 21 18.09 6.68 10.51
CA PRO A 21 17.88 7.94 9.82
C PRO A 21 18.17 7.81 8.31
N LEU A 22 17.30 8.43 7.50
CA LEU A 22 17.41 8.47 6.02
C LEU A 22 17.24 7.12 5.31
N CYS A 23 16.81 6.05 5.99
CA CYS A 23 16.50 4.81 5.30
C CYS A 23 15.33 4.98 4.32
N GLU A 24 15.38 4.28 3.18
CA GLU A 24 14.26 4.22 2.27
C GLU A 24 13.07 3.50 2.94
N PRO A 25 11.83 4.01 2.79
CA PRO A 25 10.65 3.34 3.31
C PRO A 25 10.40 2.04 2.53
N LEU A 26 10.11 0.97 3.25
CA LEU A 26 9.77 -0.33 2.68
C LEU A 26 8.29 -0.62 2.90
N LEU A 27 7.63 -1.10 1.86
CA LEU A 27 6.24 -1.55 1.90
C LEU A 27 6.20 -3.06 1.82
N GLY A 28 5.63 -3.68 2.86
CA GLY A 28 5.42 -5.12 2.92
C GLY A 28 4.06 -5.55 2.38
N GLN A 29 3.83 -6.86 2.36
CA GLN A 29 2.60 -7.46 1.85
C GLN A 29 1.32 -6.94 2.55
N ILE A 30 1.37 -6.75 3.88
CA ILE A 30 0.20 -6.28 4.65
C ILE A 30 -0.28 -4.92 4.15
N ALA A 31 0.65 -3.96 4.02
CA ALA A 31 0.33 -2.62 3.52
C ALA A 31 -0.22 -2.65 2.09
N LEU A 32 0.31 -3.53 1.23
CA LEU A 32 -0.16 -3.69 -0.15
C LEU A 32 -1.59 -4.26 -0.21
N GLU A 33 -1.91 -5.23 0.64
CA GLU A 33 -3.23 -5.84 0.73
C GLU A 33 -4.28 -4.87 1.28
N GLU A 34 -3.98 -4.13 2.34
CA GLU A 34 -4.88 -3.13 2.92
C GLU A 34 -5.23 -2.02 1.92
N LEU A 35 -4.26 -1.63 1.09
CA LEU A 35 -4.46 -0.63 0.03
C LEU A 35 -5.08 -1.23 -1.26
N ASP A 36 -5.28 -2.55 -1.32
CA ASP A 36 -5.71 -3.31 -2.53
C ASP A 36 -4.86 -2.95 -3.76
N LEU A 37 -3.54 -2.95 -3.56
CA LEU A 37 -2.53 -2.70 -4.59
C LEU A 37 -1.89 -4.01 -5.06
N ILE A 38 -1.64 -4.10 -6.35
CA ILE A 38 -1.00 -5.25 -7.01
C ILE A 38 0.29 -4.80 -7.67
N ILE A 39 1.34 -5.60 -7.45
CA ILE A 39 2.62 -5.47 -8.14
C ILE A 39 2.51 -6.19 -9.49
N ASP A 40 2.74 -5.46 -10.58
CA ASP A 40 3.04 -6.02 -11.90
C ASP A 40 4.55 -5.93 -12.12
N ALA A 41 5.25 -7.03 -11.84
CA ALA A 41 6.69 -7.11 -11.97
C ALA A 41 7.17 -7.04 -13.43
N GLN A 42 6.36 -7.49 -14.38
CA GLN A 42 6.70 -7.48 -15.80
C GLN A 42 6.69 -6.04 -16.34
N ARG A 43 5.68 -5.25 -15.96
CA ARG A 43 5.55 -3.85 -16.35
C ARG A 43 6.27 -2.89 -15.40
N LYS A 44 6.76 -3.40 -14.27
CA LYS A 44 7.39 -2.62 -13.18
C LYS A 44 6.44 -1.53 -12.65
N THR A 45 5.18 -1.88 -12.48
CA THR A 45 4.14 -0.96 -12.00
C THR A 45 3.50 -1.47 -10.72
N LEU A 46 3.09 -0.54 -9.87
CA LEU A 46 2.22 -0.78 -8.73
C LEU A 46 0.91 -0.03 -8.99
N GLY A 47 -0.21 -0.72 -8.89
CA GLY A 47 -1.51 -0.11 -9.16
C GLY A 47 -2.63 -0.82 -8.43
N PRO A 48 -3.84 -0.25 -8.42
CA PRO A 48 -5.00 -0.91 -7.85
C PRO A 48 -5.30 -2.19 -8.62
N ARG A 49 -5.98 -3.11 -7.93
CA ARG A 49 -6.51 -4.31 -8.55
C ARG A 49 -7.36 -3.99 -9.80
N PRO A 50 -7.10 -4.62 -10.97
CA PRO A 50 -7.86 -4.36 -12.19
C PRO A 50 -9.35 -4.66 -12.08
N GLU A 51 -9.71 -5.66 -11.26
CA GLU A 51 -11.10 -6.02 -10.99
C GLU A 51 -11.82 -4.95 -10.13
N SER A 52 -11.08 -4.04 -9.49
CA SER A 52 -11.63 -2.98 -8.65
C SER A 52 -10.78 -1.70 -8.66
N PRO A 53 -10.80 -0.96 -9.78
CA PRO A 53 -9.90 0.18 -9.99
C PRO A 53 -10.26 1.39 -9.12
N ASN A 54 -11.53 1.54 -8.76
CA ASN A 54 -12.04 2.73 -8.05
C ASN A 54 -12.16 2.51 -6.54
N LEU A 55 -12.58 1.32 -6.10
CA LEU A 55 -12.82 0.99 -4.69
C LEU A 55 -12.02 -0.25 -4.32
N PRO A 56 -11.62 -0.47 -3.06
CA PRO A 56 -10.98 -1.73 -2.67
C PRO A 56 -11.99 -2.89 -2.73
N LEU A 57 -11.57 -4.09 -3.17
CA LEU A 57 -12.45 -5.27 -3.08
C LEU A 57 -12.68 -5.72 -1.63
N LEU A 58 -11.65 -5.60 -0.78
CA LEU A 58 -11.73 -5.95 0.63
C LEU A 58 -12.01 -4.70 1.48
N ASN A 59 -13.13 -4.72 2.19
CA ASN A 59 -13.34 -3.84 3.34
C ASN A 59 -12.76 -4.53 4.58
N LEU A 60 -11.47 -4.36 4.83
CA LEU A 60 -10.88 -4.67 6.13
C LEU A 60 -11.20 -3.48 7.05
N ARG A 61 -11.94 -3.75 8.13
CA ARG A 61 -12.25 -2.80 9.20
C ARG A 61 -11.40 -3.10 10.41
#